data_AF-A0A1G9HUM0-F1
#
_entry.id   AF-A0A1G9HUM0-F1
#
_cell.length_a   1.000
_cell.length_b   1.000
_cell.length_c   1.000
_cell.angle_alpha   90.00
_cell.angle_beta   90.00
_cell.angle_gamma   90.00
#
_symmetry.space_group_name_H-M   'P 1'
#
loop_
_entity.id
_entity.type
_entity.pdbx_description
1 polymer ?
#
loop_
_entity_poly.entity_id
_entity_poly.type
_entity_poly.pdbx_seq_one_letter_code
_entity_poly.pdbx_strand_id
1 'polypeptide(L)'
;MGPALPKIRGRRLGMVLAGMAAVAIAASLASFAMNPASAQTAGCDVEYRLTAQWPGGYNADVEVTNLGAAAVDPWRLEWDYAGGQKVTNAWNATATQSGAHVTAVGVEYNRRLATGATVSFGFSGTTSGGQNAAPASFKLNGVQCTGAVQPTPTSASPTPTATPTGNPGQDEWNPPANLVQPLGEVWDHVEDTYDLNFRNFGWDQVMATGGTISYCVRWDSQNTVTAQTRDRIAAKLQDQYDRWFDQMAGWNEWPFDRIEVNVVGWAAYDRDLLQWSDDSVDVYIGDIREDAPQCAEECGRFFHQDGNYSQCPGGAARHYDQSLWLTQGMGGGAGGDWGQRMGQEYFVNALDSAQIHIYLHELGHTFGLDDFYDWTPTGQCCFIMKAGSSSTITAFDQWMLRDWWRHLKSRYGY
;
A
#
# COMPACT_ATOMS: atom_id res chain seq x y z
N MET A 1 28.68 -27.93 79.93
CA MET A 1 29.45 -27.26 81.00
C MET A 1 30.14 -26.06 80.38
N GLY A 2 29.62 -24.84 80.56
CA GLY A 2 30.54 -23.70 80.62
C GLY A 2 31.28 -23.73 81.97
N PRO A 3 32.27 -22.86 82.27
CA PRO A 3 32.52 -21.58 81.59
C PRO A 3 34.01 -21.10 81.60
N ALA A 4 34.20 -19.88 81.10
CA ALA A 4 34.98 -18.77 81.70
C ALA A 4 36.53 -18.68 81.67
N LEU A 5 36.96 -17.63 80.93
CA LEU A 5 37.86 -16.52 81.34
C LEU A 5 39.38 -16.82 81.47
N PRO A 6 40.31 -15.83 81.38
CA PRO A 6 40.14 -14.37 81.57
C PRO A 6 40.90 -13.40 80.60
N LYS A 7 40.59 -12.11 80.80
CA LYS A 7 41.18 -10.88 80.21
C LYS A 7 42.46 -10.44 80.93
N ILE A 8 43.43 -9.83 80.24
CA ILE A 8 44.37 -8.79 80.77
C ILE A 8 44.77 -7.85 79.59
N ARG A 9 44.32 -6.58 79.55
CA ARG A 9 45.06 -5.30 79.77
C ARG A 9 46.47 -5.25 79.13
N GLY A 10 46.96 -4.23 78.42
CA GLY A 10 46.53 -2.87 78.08
C GLY A 10 47.77 -2.01 77.73
N ARG A 11 47.55 -0.92 76.97
CA ARG A 11 48.33 0.33 76.78
C ARG A 11 49.54 0.40 75.79
N ARG A 12 49.35 1.33 74.83
CA ARG A 12 50.20 2.49 74.39
C ARG A 12 51.56 2.18 73.73
N LEU A 13 52.14 2.95 72.81
CA LEU A 13 51.86 4.09 71.91
C LEU A 13 53.20 4.27 71.14
N GLY A 14 53.24 4.50 69.81
CA GLY A 14 54.51 4.94 69.17
C GLY A 14 54.69 4.72 67.66
N MET A 15 54.47 5.80 66.89
CA MET A 15 55.23 6.36 65.75
C MET A 15 55.91 5.49 64.64
N VAL A 16 55.33 5.59 63.42
CA VAL A 16 55.89 6.04 62.11
C VAL A 16 57.04 5.29 61.36
N LEU A 17 56.72 4.99 60.07
CA LEU A 17 57.48 4.99 58.79
C LEU A 17 57.87 3.68 58.05
N ALA A 18 57.38 3.64 56.79
CA ALA A 18 57.93 3.08 55.54
C ALA A 18 57.88 1.58 55.23
N GLY A 19 57.40 1.25 54.01
CA GLY A 19 57.77 0.04 53.27
C GLY A 19 56.62 -0.66 52.55
N MET A 20 56.61 -0.60 51.21
CA MET A 20 55.67 -1.28 50.31
C MET A 20 55.66 -2.81 50.47
N ALA A 21 54.47 -3.42 50.46
CA ALA A 21 54.19 -4.68 49.77
C ALA A 21 52.67 -4.88 49.66
N ALA A 22 52.20 -5.04 48.43
CA ALA A 22 50.81 -5.34 48.09
C ALA A 22 50.38 -6.72 48.62
N VAL A 23 49.14 -6.82 49.09
CA VAL A 23 48.10 -7.77 48.66
C VAL A 23 46.81 -7.34 49.37
N ALA A 24 45.86 -6.80 48.61
CA ALA A 24 44.51 -6.52 49.10
C ALA A 24 43.66 -7.79 48.91
N ILE A 25 43.18 -8.39 50.00
CA ILE A 25 42.01 -9.27 49.97
C ILE A 25 40.94 -8.55 50.81
N ALA A 26 40.13 -7.74 50.13
CA ALA A 26 38.91 -7.20 50.70
C ALA A 26 37.78 -8.19 50.43
N ALA A 27 37.16 -8.67 51.50
CA ALA A 27 35.85 -9.29 51.46
C ALA A 27 34.80 -8.21 51.11
N SER A 28 33.94 -8.51 50.14
CA SER A 28 32.74 -7.71 49.89
C SER A 28 31.58 -8.62 49.46
N LEU A 29 30.49 -8.50 50.22
CA LEU A 29 29.18 -9.06 49.97
C LEU A 29 28.72 -8.68 48.55
N ALA A 30 28.56 -9.65 47.66
CA ALA A 30 27.83 -9.45 46.41
C ALA A 30 26.39 -9.91 46.62
N SER A 31 25.50 -8.92 46.66
CA SER A 31 24.05 -9.08 46.54
C SER A 31 23.71 -9.95 45.33
N PHE A 32 22.67 -10.78 45.47
CA PHE A 32 21.99 -11.40 44.33
C PHE A 32 21.48 -10.30 43.39
N ALA A 33 22.24 -9.99 42.34
CA ALA A 33 21.66 -9.42 41.14
C ALA A 33 21.07 -10.59 40.35
N MET A 34 19.75 -10.71 40.36
CA MET A 34 19.04 -11.40 39.29
C MET A 34 19.56 -10.81 37.98
N ASN A 35 20.17 -11.64 37.12
CA ASN A 35 20.45 -11.23 35.76
C ASN A 35 19.14 -10.65 35.19
N PRO A 36 19.13 -9.44 34.62
CA PRO A 36 18.04 -9.12 33.71
C PRO A 36 18.08 -10.21 32.65
N ALA A 37 16.93 -10.86 32.41
CA ALA A 37 16.72 -11.64 31.21
C ALA A 37 17.36 -10.86 30.06
N SER A 38 18.29 -11.49 29.33
CA SER A 38 18.82 -10.93 28.10
C SER A 38 17.63 -10.40 27.32
N ALA A 39 17.54 -9.08 27.18
CA ALA A 39 16.50 -8.46 26.37
C ALA A 39 16.66 -9.08 25.00
N GLN A 40 15.75 -9.98 24.66
CA GLN A 40 15.74 -10.69 23.41
C GLN A 40 15.57 -9.60 22.37
N THR A 41 16.64 -9.25 21.66
CA THR A 41 16.62 -8.20 20.65
C THR A 41 15.49 -8.53 19.68
N ALA A 42 14.55 -7.61 19.51
CA ALA A 42 13.43 -7.81 18.60
C ALA A 42 14.00 -8.11 17.20
N GLY A 43 13.81 -9.35 16.71
CA GLY A 43 14.42 -9.78 15.46
C GLY A 43 13.70 -9.22 14.23
N CYS A 44 12.37 -9.19 14.29
CA CYS A 44 11.49 -8.83 13.19
C CYS A 44 10.04 -8.73 13.66
N ASP A 45 9.23 -8.05 12.86
CA ASP A 45 7.78 -8.15 12.84
C ASP A 45 7.34 -8.81 11.54
N VAL A 46 6.32 -9.68 11.60
CA VAL A 46 5.85 -10.43 10.44
C VAL A 46 4.34 -10.42 10.38
N GLU A 47 3.81 -9.85 9.31
CA GLU A 47 2.40 -9.97 8.95
C GLU A 47 2.25 -11.11 7.95
N TYR A 48 1.44 -12.12 8.29
CA TYR A 48 1.09 -13.23 7.41
C TYR A 48 -0.39 -13.19 7.13
N ARG A 49 -0.76 -13.03 5.85
CA ARG A 49 -2.16 -12.90 5.45
C ARG A 49 -2.49 -13.89 4.35
N LEU A 50 -3.50 -14.72 4.57
CA LEU A 50 -4.11 -15.49 3.49
C LEU A 50 -4.89 -14.51 2.60
N THR A 51 -4.49 -14.39 1.34
CA THR A 51 -5.15 -13.51 0.36
C THR A 51 -6.26 -14.19 -0.40
N ALA A 52 -6.17 -15.51 -0.55
CA ALA A 52 -7.22 -16.34 -1.12
C ALA A 52 -7.09 -17.77 -0.58
N GLN A 53 -8.21 -18.47 -0.44
CA GLN A 53 -8.23 -19.89 -0.10
C GLN A 53 -9.38 -20.58 -0.84
N TRP A 54 -9.07 -21.73 -1.43
CA TRP A 54 -10.01 -22.58 -2.15
C TRP A 54 -9.81 -24.05 -1.75
N PRO A 55 -10.68 -24.99 -2.18
CA PRO A 55 -10.49 -26.40 -1.87
C PRO A 55 -9.11 -26.90 -2.34
N GLY A 56 -8.26 -27.24 -1.37
CA GLY A 56 -6.92 -27.79 -1.61
C GLY A 56 -5.81 -26.77 -1.86
N GLY A 57 -6.09 -25.46 -1.90
CA GLY A 57 -5.06 -24.45 -2.18
C GLY A 57 -5.33 -23.07 -1.57
N TYR A 58 -4.30 -22.23 -1.54
CA TYR A 58 -4.35 -20.88 -0.99
C TYR A 58 -3.24 -20.01 -1.58
N ASN A 59 -3.43 -18.70 -1.47
CA ASN A 59 -2.37 -17.69 -1.63
C ASN A 59 -2.14 -16.99 -0.28
N ALA A 60 -0.90 -16.64 0.00
CA ALA A 60 -0.52 -15.87 1.17
C ALA A 60 0.45 -14.74 0.80
N ASP A 61 0.25 -13.59 1.43
CA ASP A 61 1.22 -12.49 1.47
C ASP A 61 1.93 -12.52 2.82
N VAL A 62 3.21 -12.16 2.79
CA VAL A 62 4.07 -12.04 3.97
C VAL A 62 4.81 -10.72 3.92
N GLU A 63 4.65 -9.90 4.94
CA GLU A 63 5.44 -8.69 5.16
C GLU A 63 6.43 -8.93 6.30
N VAL A 64 7.67 -8.51 6.12
CA VAL A 64 8.75 -8.69 7.09
C VAL A 64 9.38 -7.34 7.37
N THR A 65 9.20 -6.84 8.58
CA THR A 65 9.87 -5.62 9.07
C THR A 65 11.08 -6.01 9.91
N ASN A 66 12.26 -5.53 9.56
CA ASN A 66 13.47 -5.80 10.34
C ASN A 66 13.54 -4.84 11.54
N LEU A 67 13.28 -5.36 12.73
CA LEU A 67 13.39 -4.61 13.99
C LEU A 67 14.77 -4.74 14.65
N GLY A 68 15.67 -5.54 14.06
CA GLY A 68 17.01 -5.76 14.55
C GLY A 68 17.94 -4.59 14.26
N ALA A 69 19.00 -4.44 15.07
CA ALA A 69 19.94 -3.31 14.98
C ALA A 69 20.85 -3.32 13.74
N ALA A 70 20.83 -4.37 12.91
CA ALA A 70 21.64 -4.49 11.71
C ALA A 70 20.77 -4.82 10.49
N ALA A 71 21.15 -4.27 9.33
CA ALA A 71 20.61 -4.68 8.05
C ALA A 71 20.97 -6.13 7.73
N VAL A 72 20.07 -6.84 7.04
CA VAL A 72 20.30 -8.22 6.59
C VAL A 72 20.36 -8.27 5.05
N ASP A 73 21.28 -9.06 4.51
CA ASP A 73 21.50 -9.21 3.06
C ASP A 73 22.16 -10.58 2.73
N PRO A 74 21.45 -11.51 2.07
CA PRO A 74 20.01 -11.46 1.83
C PRO A 74 19.24 -11.60 3.15
N TRP A 75 18.03 -11.04 3.24
CA TRP A 75 17.07 -11.46 4.24
C TRP A 75 16.63 -12.90 3.97
N ARG A 76 16.46 -13.67 5.04
CA ARG A 76 16.01 -15.05 5.04
C ARG A 76 14.94 -15.23 6.11
N LEU A 77 13.70 -15.41 5.69
CA LEU A 77 12.59 -15.72 6.58
C LEU A 77 12.37 -17.23 6.66
N GLU A 78 12.22 -17.75 7.87
CA GLU A 78 12.02 -19.17 8.14
C GLU A 78 10.77 -19.36 9.02
N TRP A 79 9.96 -20.37 8.71
CA TRP A 79 8.84 -20.80 9.55
C TRP A 79 8.53 -22.28 9.37
N ASP A 80 7.73 -22.84 10.28
CA ASP A 80 7.24 -24.20 10.22
C ASP A 80 5.71 -24.20 10.07
N TYR A 81 5.20 -25.00 9.13
CA TYR A 81 3.76 -25.26 9.06
C TYR A 81 3.32 -26.27 10.13
N ALA A 82 2.15 -26.04 10.70
CA ALA A 82 1.54 -26.94 11.68
C ALA A 82 0.73 -28.09 11.04
N GLY A 83 0.46 -28.02 9.73
CA GLY A 83 -0.38 -28.98 9.00
C GLY A 83 0.22 -29.41 7.66
N GLY A 84 -0.61 -29.96 6.79
CA GLY A 84 -0.21 -30.49 5.48
C GLY A 84 0.00 -29.41 4.41
N GLN A 85 0.37 -28.19 4.78
CA GLN A 85 0.62 -27.11 3.84
C GLN A 85 1.92 -27.31 3.04
N LYS A 86 1.88 -27.00 1.74
CA LYS A 86 3.04 -27.00 0.85
C LYS A 86 3.10 -25.72 0.02
N VAL A 87 4.26 -25.06 -0.03
CA VAL A 87 4.50 -23.94 -0.95
C VAL A 87 4.73 -24.51 -2.35
N THR A 88 4.03 -23.96 -3.35
CA THR A 88 4.14 -24.42 -4.75
C THR A 88 4.83 -23.40 -5.64
N ASN A 89 4.56 -22.11 -5.46
CA ASN A 89 5.21 -21.03 -6.21
C ASN A 89 5.33 -19.80 -5.32
N ALA A 90 6.41 -19.03 -5.45
CA ALA A 90 6.61 -17.80 -4.72
C ALA A 90 7.01 -16.66 -5.66
N TRP A 91 6.63 -15.44 -5.31
CA TRP A 91 7.04 -14.22 -5.99
C TRP A 91 7.69 -13.28 -4.98
N ASN A 92 8.63 -12.46 -5.44
CA ASN A 92 9.41 -11.52 -4.63
C ASN A 92 10.27 -12.21 -3.54
N ALA A 93 10.39 -13.54 -3.58
CA ALA A 93 11.25 -14.36 -2.77
C ALA A 93 11.53 -15.68 -3.49
N THR A 94 12.68 -16.30 -3.22
CA THR A 94 12.89 -17.72 -3.53
C THR A 94 12.49 -18.53 -2.31
N ALA A 95 11.39 -19.28 -2.42
CA ALA A 95 10.91 -20.16 -1.35
C ALA A 95 11.32 -21.61 -1.59
N THR A 96 11.84 -22.26 -0.55
CA THR A 96 12.13 -23.70 -0.53
C THR A 96 11.47 -24.33 0.70
N GLN A 97 11.10 -25.60 0.60
CA GLN A 97 10.44 -26.31 1.70
C GLN A 97 11.00 -27.72 1.88
N SER A 98 11.33 -28.08 3.12
CA SER A 98 11.71 -29.44 3.52
C SER A 98 10.81 -29.90 4.67
N GLY A 99 10.02 -30.94 4.44
CA GLY A 99 9.00 -31.35 5.41
C GLY A 99 8.01 -30.21 5.69
N ALA A 100 7.89 -29.81 6.95
CA ALA A 100 7.07 -28.68 7.38
C ALA A 100 7.80 -27.32 7.33
N HIS A 101 9.13 -27.34 7.21
CA HIS A 101 9.98 -26.16 7.32
C HIS A 101 10.09 -25.44 5.98
N VAL A 102 9.79 -24.14 5.97
CA VAL A 102 9.89 -23.26 4.80
C VAL A 102 10.99 -22.22 5.02
N THR A 103 11.77 -21.97 3.97
CA THR A 103 12.76 -20.90 3.92
C THR A 103 12.47 -20.02 2.71
N ALA A 104 12.20 -18.74 2.93
CA ALA A 104 12.07 -17.70 1.90
C ALA A 104 13.30 -16.78 1.93
N VAL A 105 13.96 -16.60 0.79
CA VAL A 105 15.15 -15.75 0.65
C VAL A 105 14.85 -14.60 -0.31
N GLY A 106 15.24 -13.38 0.04
CA GLY A 106 15.11 -12.22 -0.83
C GLY A 106 15.81 -12.38 -2.17
N VAL A 107 15.17 -11.92 -3.23
CA VAL A 107 15.68 -11.91 -4.61
C VAL A 107 16.51 -10.65 -4.87
N GLU A 108 17.23 -10.59 -5.98
CA GLU A 108 18.29 -9.58 -6.20
C GLU A 108 17.87 -8.12 -5.93
N TYR A 109 16.64 -7.74 -6.30
CA TYR A 109 16.17 -6.36 -6.14
C TYR A 109 15.69 -6.02 -4.71
N ASN A 110 15.31 -7.01 -3.89
CA ASN A 110 14.81 -6.78 -2.53
C ASN A 110 15.63 -7.50 -1.44
N ARG A 111 16.74 -8.15 -1.79
CA ARG A 111 17.56 -8.97 -0.89
C ARG A 111 18.05 -8.24 0.35
N ARG A 112 18.29 -6.93 0.28
CA ARG A 112 18.78 -6.15 1.42
C ARG A 112 17.62 -5.53 2.19
N LEU A 113 17.48 -5.90 3.45
CA LEU A 113 16.47 -5.36 4.37
C LEU A 113 17.16 -4.58 5.50
N ALA A 114 17.11 -3.25 5.42
CA ALA A 114 17.67 -2.36 6.43
C ALA A 114 16.89 -2.43 7.75
N THR A 115 17.50 -2.00 8.86
CA THR A 115 16.80 -1.80 10.13
C THR A 115 15.66 -0.81 9.97
N GLY A 116 14.48 -1.15 10.46
CA GLY A 116 13.24 -0.38 10.35
C GLY A 116 12.55 -0.46 8.98
N ALA A 117 13.16 -1.11 7.99
CA ALA A 117 12.56 -1.30 6.68
C ALA A 117 11.69 -2.57 6.65
N THR A 118 10.78 -2.60 5.68
CA THR A 118 9.85 -3.69 5.43
C THR A 118 10.03 -4.21 4.01
N VAL A 119 9.94 -5.53 3.84
CA VAL A 119 9.85 -6.21 2.53
C VAL A 119 8.61 -7.07 2.50
N SER A 120 7.96 -7.12 1.34
CA SER A 120 6.77 -7.94 1.13
C SER A 120 7.02 -8.96 0.02
N PHE A 121 6.60 -10.19 0.26
CA PHE A 121 6.59 -11.27 -0.73
C PHE A 121 5.32 -12.09 -0.60
N GLY A 122 5.04 -12.94 -1.59
CA GLY A 122 3.89 -13.82 -1.51
C GLY A 122 4.15 -15.16 -2.14
N PHE A 123 3.24 -16.09 -1.89
CA PHE A 123 3.33 -17.43 -2.44
C PHE A 123 1.96 -18.11 -2.55
N SER A 124 1.85 -19.01 -3.52
CA SER A 124 0.78 -19.99 -3.61
C SER A 124 1.18 -21.27 -2.87
N GLY A 125 0.21 -21.94 -2.28
CA GLY A 125 0.41 -23.23 -1.64
C GLY A 125 -0.79 -24.16 -1.75
N THR A 126 -0.54 -25.44 -1.49
CA THR A 126 -1.57 -26.46 -1.31
C THR A 126 -1.72 -26.78 0.17
N THR A 127 -2.90 -27.25 0.56
CA THR A 127 -3.16 -27.73 1.92
C THR A 127 -3.89 -29.06 1.88
N SER A 128 -3.47 -30.00 2.73
CA SER A 128 -4.07 -31.32 2.86
C SER A 128 -4.28 -31.66 4.34
N GLY A 129 -5.42 -32.29 4.67
CA GLY A 129 -5.64 -32.87 5.99
C GLY A 129 -6.12 -31.96 7.13
N GLY A 130 -6.73 -30.79 6.87
CA GLY A 130 -7.36 -29.98 7.93
C GLY A 130 -7.42 -28.48 7.65
N GLN A 131 -7.56 -27.68 8.72
CA GLN A 131 -7.57 -26.20 8.67
C GLN A 131 -6.22 -25.64 8.17
N ASN A 132 -6.28 -24.61 7.31
CA ASN A 132 -5.11 -23.88 6.85
C ASN A 132 -4.70 -22.79 7.86
N ALA A 133 -4.18 -23.21 9.01
CA ALA A 133 -3.73 -22.29 10.04
C ALA A 133 -2.46 -21.53 9.62
N ALA A 134 -2.41 -20.23 9.91
CA ALA A 134 -1.21 -19.42 9.75
C ALA A 134 -0.06 -19.93 10.64
N PRO A 135 1.21 -19.75 10.24
CA PRO A 135 2.35 -20.11 11.07
C PRO A 135 2.37 -19.31 12.38
N ALA A 136 2.66 -19.97 13.49
CA ALA A 136 2.66 -19.34 14.82
C ALA A 136 3.96 -18.60 15.15
N SER A 137 5.03 -18.82 14.39
CA SER A 137 6.34 -18.21 14.65
C SER A 137 7.17 -18.11 13.37
N PHE A 138 7.93 -17.02 13.27
CA PHE A 138 8.87 -16.77 12.19
C PHE A 138 10.26 -16.47 12.75
N LYS A 139 11.30 -16.70 11.93
CA LYS A 139 12.68 -16.28 12.20
C LYS A 139 13.25 -15.52 11.00
N LEU A 140 13.86 -14.35 11.24
CA LEU A 140 14.64 -13.61 10.26
C LEU A 140 16.13 -13.86 10.50
N ASN A 141 16.81 -14.46 9.53
CA ASN A 141 18.23 -14.85 9.58
C ASN A 141 18.60 -15.63 10.86
N GLY A 142 17.67 -16.49 11.33
CA GLY A 142 17.82 -17.29 12.54
C GLY A 142 17.40 -16.61 13.85
N VAL A 143 17.02 -15.33 13.84
CA VAL A 143 16.52 -14.59 15.01
C VAL A 143 15.00 -14.62 15.04
N GLN A 144 14.40 -14.99 16.18
CA GLN A 144 12.94 -15.10 16.31
C GLN A 144 12.25 -13.73 16.19
N CYS A 145 11.20 -13.66 15.38
CA CYS A 145 10.33 -12.49 15.30
C CYS A 145 9.50 -12.38 16.58
N THR A 146 9.41 -11.16 17.12
CA THR A 146 8.71 -10.86 18.38
C THR A 146 7.78 -9.64 18.26
N GLY A 147 7.69 -9.05 17.06
CA GLY A 147 6.60 -8.13 16.70
C GLY A 147 5.24 -8.86 16.67
N ALA A 148 4.14 -8.10 16.74
CA ALA A 148 2.81 -8.67 16.87
C ALA A 148 2.39 -9.36 15.56
N VAL A 149 2.29 -10.70 15.59
CA VAL A 149 1.59 -11.45 14.53
C VAL A 149 0.10 -11.15 14.66
N GLN A 150 -0.40 -10.16 13.92
CA GLN A 150 -1.78 -9.68 14.09
C GLN A 150 -2.68 -10.09 12.90
N PRO A 151 -3.73 -10.90 13.14
CA PRO A 151 -4.83 -11.07 12.20
C PRO A 151 -6.04 -10.23 12.64
N THR A 152 -6.54 -9.27 11.85
CA THR A 152 -7.81 -8.57 12.19
C THR A 152 -8.56 -7.93 10.99
N PRO A 153 -9.92 -7.90 10.99
CA PRO A 153 -10.80 -7.28 9.97
C PRO A 153 -11.36 -5.86 10.33
N THR A 154 -12.34 -5.40 9.53
CA THR A 154 -12.79 -4.04 9.08
C THR A 154 -13.52 -3.03 10.02
N SER A 155 -13.35 -1.73 9.67
CA SER A 155 -14.30 -0.56 9.58
C SER A 155 -14.66 0.36 10.79
N ALA A 156 -14.43 1.69 10.63
CA ALA A 156 -15.41 2.81 10.78
C ALA A 156 -14.78 4.21 10.48
N SER A 157 -15.59 5.14 9.92
CA SER A 157 -15.30 6.50 9.38
C SER A 157 -15.32 7.65 10.44
N PRO A 158 -14.73 8.83 10.15
CA PRO A 158 -15.44 10.10 10.41
C PRO A 158 -15.28 11.25 9.37
N THR A 159 -16.25 12.19 9.45
CA THR A 159 -16.48 13.49 8.75
C THR A 159 -15.36 14.55 8.93
N PRO A 160 -15.14 15.51 7.98
CA PRO A 160 -14.00 16.44 8.03
C PRO A 160 -14.26 17.69 8.90
N THR A 161 -13.21 18.20 9.56
CA THR A 161 -13.14 19.55 10.13
C THR A 161 -11.73 20.12 9.96
N ALA A 162 -11.70 21.33 9.38
CA ALA A 162 -10.60 22.27 9.13
C ALA A 162 -9.19 22.01 9.74
N THR A 163 -8.23 21.98 8.80
CA THR A 163 -6.82 22.42 8.81
C THR A 163 -6.03 22.48 10.13
N PRO A 164 -4.86 21.80 10.19
CA PRO A 164 -3.70 22.28 10.91
C PRO A 164 -2.59 22.76 9.96
N THR A 165 -2.07 23.94 10.27
CA THR A 165 -0.83 24.53 9.73
C THR A 165 0.34 23.53 9.73
N GLY A 166 0.97 23.39 8.57
CA GLY A 166 2.02 22.41 8.25
C GLY A 166 3.27 22.47 9.13
N ASN A 167 3.86 21.29 9.31
CA ASN A 167 5.15 21.06 9.93
C ASN A 167 6.25 21.29 8.88
N PRO A 168 7.19 22.25 9.05
CA PRO A 168 8.09 22.73 8.00
C PRO A 168 9.14 21.72 7.47
N GLY A 169 9.04 20.44 7.84
CA GLY A 169 9.92 19.37 7.35
C GLY A 169 9.37 18.54 6.19
N GLN A 170 8.09 18.70 5.81
CA GLN A 170 7.48 17.98 4.68
C GLN A 170 7.25 18.85 3.43
N ASP A 171 7.56 20.15 3.50
CA ASP A 171 7.29 21.13 2.45
C ASP A 171 8.43 21.31 1.42
N GLU A 172 9.52 20.53 1.53
CA GLU A 172 10.66 20.65 0.62
C GLU A 172 10.79 19.42 -0.30
N TRP A 173 10.99 19.68 -1.60
CA TRP A 173 11.35 18.65 -2.57
C TRP A 173 12.66 17.97 -2.18
N ASN A 174 12.54 16.78 -1.59
CA ASN A 174 13.67 16.01 -1.09
C ASN A 174 13.46 14.50 -1.31
N PRO A 175 13.39 14.04 -2.57
CA PRO A 175 13.32 12.62 -2.86
C PRO A 175 14.62 11.92 -2.43
N PRO A 176 14.56 10.61 -2.11
CA PRO A 176 15.77 9.80 -1.93
C PRO A 176 16.76 9.99 -3.09
N ALA A 177 18.05 10.07 -2.79
CA ALA A 177 19.08 10.42 -3.78
C ALA A 177 19.06 9.52 -5.04
N ASN A 178 18.70 8.25 -4.90
CA ASN A 178 18.58 7.31 -6.00
C ASN A 178 17.32 7.50 -6.87
N LEU A 179 16.38 8.34 -6.45
CA LEU A 179 15.18 8.70 -7.20
C LEU A 179 15.30 10.06 -7.91
N VAL A 180 16.21 10.94 -7.48
CA VAL A 180 16.37 12.29 -8.05
C VAL A 180 16.57 12.25 -9.57
N GLN A 181 17.54 11.47 -10.05
CA GLN A 181 17.84 11.36 -11.48
C GLN A 181 16.65 10.77 -12.27
N PRO A 182 16.12 9.59 -11.94
CA PRO A 182 15.03 9.01 -12.72
C PRO A 182 13.73 9.82 -12.66
N LEU A 183 13.45 10.55 -11.57
CA LEU A 183 12.31 11.49 -11.54
C LEU A 183 12.51 12.63 -12.53
N GLY A 184 13.72 13.20 -12.62
CA GLY A 184 14.06 14.20 -13.63
C GLY A 184 13.92 13.66 -15.06
N GLU A 185 14.36 12.42 -15.32
CA GLU A 185 14.19 11.78 -16.63
C GLU A 185 12.70 11.59 -17.00
N VAL A 186 11.85 11.22 -16.03
CA VAL A 186 10.40 11.16 -16.21
C VAL A 186 9.82 12.53 -16.52
N TRP A 187 10.19 13.56 -15.75
CA TRP A 187 9.67 14.89 -16.00
C TRP A 187 10.09 15.45 -17.37
N ASP A 188 11.36 15.27 -17.76
CA ASP A 188 11.84 15.69 -19.08
C ASP A 188 11.08 14.97 -20.21
N HIS A 189 10.77 13.68 -20.03
CA HIS A 189 9.97 12.91 -20.99
C HIS A 189 8.51 13.38 -21.06
N VAL A 190 7.91 13.66 -19.90
CA VAL A 190 6.55 14.23 -19.78
C VAL A 190 6.46 15.55 -20.55
N GLU A 191 7.45 16.45 -20.37
CA GLU A 191 7.47 17.77 -21.02
C GLU A 191 7.60 17.68 -22.54
N ASP A 192 8.29 16.65 -23.06
CA ASP A 192 8.43 16.42 -24.51
C ASP A 192 7.18 15.75 -25.10
N THR A 193 6.49 14.92 -24.32
CA THR A 193 5.40 14.06 -24.80
C THR A 193 4.02 14.72 -24.70
N TYR A 194 3.72 15.40 -23.60
CA TYR A 194 2.37 15.84 -23.28
C TYR A 194 2.17 17.34 -23.42
N ASP A 195 1.00 17.75 -23.90
CA ASP A 195 0.56 19.14 -23.81
C ASP A 195 0.16 19.46 -22.37
N LEU A 196 1.08 20.07 -21.62
CA LEU A 196 0.82 20.52 -20.26
C LEU A 196 -0.29 21.61 -20.22
N ASN A 197 -0.72 22.20 -21.34
CA ASN A 197 -1.87 23.11 -21.37
C ASN A 197 -3.22 22.39 -21.39
N PHE A 198 -3.25 21.07 -21.48
CA PHE A 198 -4.47 20.28 -21.32
C PHE A 198 -5.14 20.56 -19.96
N ARG A 199 -6.48 20.56 -19.91
CA ARG A 199 -7.30 21.01 -18.75
C ARG A 199 -8.31 19.97 -18.26
N ASN A 200 -8.10 18.71 -18.60
CA ASN A 200 -8.95 17.61 -18.17
C ASN A 200 -8.19 16.48 -17.49
N PHE A 201 -6.90 16.63 -17.17
CA PHE A 201 -6.23 15.63 -16.31
C PHE A 201 -6.93 15.57 -14.95
N GLY A 202 -6.81 14.45 -14.25
CA GLY A 202 -7.37 14.23 -12.91
C GLY A 202 -7.06 15.38 -11.95
N TRP A 203 -5.89 16.00 -12.06
CA TRP A 203 -5.54 17.24 -11.35
C TRP A 203 -6.56 18.36 -11.55
N ASP A 204 -6.92 18.64 -12.81
CA ASP A 204 -7.91 19.67 -13.16
C ASP A 204 -9.33 19.27 -12.75
N GLN A 205 -9.63 17.98 -12.70
CA GLN A 205 -10.93 17.47 -12.28
C GLN A 205 -11.12 17.65 -10.77
N VAL A 206 -10.18 17.14 -9.98
CA VAL A 206 -10.19 17.27 -8.51
C VAL A 206 -10.22 18.75 -8.10
N MET A 207 -9.46 19.61 -8.81
CA MET A 207 -9.45 21.05 -8.51
C MET A 207 -10.76 21.75 -8.89
N ALA A 208 -11.36 21.40 -10.03
CA ALA A 208 -12.62 22.00 -10.47
C ALA A 208 -13.80 21.66 -9.55
N THR A 209 -13.77 20.46 -8.95
CA THR A 209 -14.83 19.97 -8.06
C THR A 209 -14.59 20.30 -6.59
N GLY A 210 -13.38 20.75 -6.23
CA GLY A 210 -13.00 21.01 -4.85
C GLY A 210 -12.77 19.74 -4.02
N GLY A 211 -12.19 18.71 -4.63
CA GLY A 211 -11.76 17.49 -3.92
C GLY A 211 -12.62 16.26 -4.14
N THR A 212 -13.46 16.24 -5.18
CA THR A 212 -14.30 15.08 -5.49
C THR A 212 -14.06 14.55 -6.91
N ILE A 213 -14.25 13.26 -7.14
CA ILE A 213 -14.34 12.68 -8.48
C ILE A 213 -15.62 11.87 -8.59
N SER A 214 -16.45 12.19 -9.58
CA SER A 214 -17.69 11.47 -9.85
C SER A 214 -17.51 10.53 -11.04
N TYR A 215 -17.86 9.27 -10.86
CA TYR A 215 -17.83 8.23 -11.88
C TYR A 215 -19.22 7.98 -12.47
N CYS A 216 -19.25 7.72 -13.77
CA CYS A 216 -20.35 6.98 -14.40
C CYS A 216 -19.84 5.61 -14.87
N VAL A 217 -20.46 4.53 -14.39
CA VAL A 217 -20.08 3.16 -14.73
C VAL A 217 -20.76 2.77 -16.03
N ARG A 218 -19.99 2.34 -17.02
CA ARG A 218 -20.47 1.78 -18.28
C ARG A 218 -20.36 0.26 -18.21
N TRP A 219 -21.49 -0.38 -17.94
CA TRP A 219 -21.62 -1.82 -17.82
C TRP A 219 -21.73 -2.45 -19.22
N ASP A 220 -20.58 -2.54 -19.88
CA ASP A 220 -20.43 -3.14 -21.21
C ASP A 220 -20.36 -4.68 -21.09
N SER A 221 -21.43 -5.26 -20.56
CA SER A 221 -21.58 -6.69 -20.31
C SER A 221 -23.04 -7.12 -20.40
N GLN A 222 -23.26 -8.37 -20.80
CA GLN A 222 -24.55 -9.05 -20.79
C GLN A 222 -24.82 -9.78 -19.46
N ASN A 223 -23.87 -9.75 -18.52
CA ASN A 223 -24.05 -10.32 -17.19
C ASN A 223 -24.94 -9.41 -16.34
N THR A 224 -25.76 -10.00 -15.47
CA THR A 224 -26.52 -9.23 -14.48
C THR A 224 -25.61 -8.71 -13.37
N VAL A 225 -25.91 -7.52 -12.85
CA VAL A 225 -25.20 -6.89 -11.73
C VAL A 225 -26.20 -6.56 -10.60
N THR A 226 -25.86 -6.98 -9.38
CA THR A 226 -26.70 -6.73 -8.18
C THR A 226 -26.44 -5.34 -7.59
N ALA A 227 -27.39 -4.80 -6.81
CA ALA A 227 -27.13 -3.62 -5.96
C ALA A 227 -25.90 -3.80 -5.07
N GLN A 228 -25.69 -4.99 -4.50
CA GLN A 228 -24.50 -5.27 -3.68
C GLN A 228 -23.21 -5.14 -4.50
N THR A 229 -23.18 -5.67 -5.72
CA THR A 229 -22.02 -5.55 -6.61
C THR A 229 -21.79 -4.10 -7.03
N ARG A 230 -22.86 -3.36 -7.35
CA ARG A 230 -22.82 -1.92 -7.65
C ARG A 230 -22.15 -1.14 -6.52
N ASP A 231 -22.62 -1.35 -5.28
CA ASP A 231 -22.11 -0.64 -4.11
C ASP A 231 -20.65 -1.02 -3.80
N ARG A 232 -20.28 -2.29 -4.01
CA ARG A 232 -18.89 -2.76 -3.88
C ARG A 232 -17.97 -2.16 -4.94
N ILE A 233 -18.43 -1.97 -6.17
CA ILE A 233 -17.67 -1.27 -7.21
C ILE A 233 -17.41 0.18 -6.78
N ALA A 234 -18.43 0.89 -6.31
CA ALA A 234 -18.27 2.27 -5.82
C ALA A 234 -17.26 2.35 -4.66
N ALA A 235 -17.40 1.48 -3.66
CA ALA A 235 -16.46 1.42 -2.54
C ALA A 235 -15.03 1.06 -2.97
N LYS A 236 -14.87 0.18 -3.97
CA LYS A 236 -13.57 -0.20 -4.49
C LYS A 236 -12.89 0.97 -5.22
N LEU A 237 -13.62 1.75 -6.02
CA LEU A 237 -13.06 2.95 -6.67
C LEU A 237 -12.47 3.91 -5.64
N GLN A 238 -13.21 4.17 -4.55
CA GLN A 238 -12.70 4.99 -3.44
C GLN A 238 -11.42 4.41 -2.81
N ASP A 239 -11.41 3.11 -2.46
CA ASP A 239 -10.24 2.44 -1.89
C ASP A 239 -9.02 2.49 -2.83
N GLN A 240 -9.24 2.45 -4.15
CA GLN A 240 -8.15 2.58 -5.12
C GLN A 240 -7.61 4.02 -5.24
N TYR A 241 -8.47 5.04 -5.12
CA TYR A 241 -8.02 6.45 -5.06
C TYR A 241 -7.23 6.74 -3.78
N ASP A 242 -7.73 6.27 -2.62
CA ASP A 242 -7.07 6.45 -1.32
C ASP A 242 -5.61 5.94 -1.38
N ARG A 243 -5.37 4.80 -2.03
CA ARG A 243 -4.02 4.23 -2.22
C ARG A 243 -3.04 5.13 -2.98
N TRP A 244 -3.51 5.94 -3.92
CA TRP A 244 -2.68 6.90 -4.64
C TRP A 244 -2.48 8.20 -3.85
N PHE A 245 -3.54 8.69 -3.19
CA PHE A 245 -3.60 10.06 -2.71
C PHE A 245 -3.48 10.25 -1.20
N ASP A 246 -3.60 9.22 -0.38
CA ASP A 246 -3.37 9.33 1.08
C ASP A 246 -1.99 9.91 1.39
N GLN A 247 -1.00 9.61 0.54
CA GLN A 247 0.37 10.10 0.66
C GLN A 247 0.57 11.58 0.30
N MET A 248 -0.46 12.23 -0.29
CA MET A 248 -0.46 13.64 -0.67
C MET A 248 -1.04 14.54 0.43
N ALA A 249 -1.83 14.01 1.35
CA ALA A 249 -2.45 14.79 2.43
C ALA A 249 -1.39 15.55 3.25
N GLY A 250 -1.51 16.88 3.28
CA GLY A 250 -0.57 17.77 3.97
C GLY A 250 0.81 17.92 3.31
N TRP A 251 1.03 17.36 2.11
CA TRP A 251 2.29 17.46 1.40
C TRP A 251 2.31 18.63 0.41
N ASN A 252 3.30 19.52 0.52
CA ASN A 252 3.62 20.55 -0.50
C ASN A 252 2.40 21.35 -0.98
N GLU A 253 1.61 21.86 -0.03
CA GLU A 253 0.40 22.66 -0.27
C GLU A 253 -0.73 21.93 -1.02
N TRP A 254 -0.71 20.60 -1.05
CA TRP A 254 -1.86 19.83 -1.52
C TRP A 254 -3.10 20.13 -0.66
N PRO A 255 -4.21 20.60 -1.25
CA PRO A 255 -5.30 21.21 -0.48
C PRO A 255 -6.36 20.22 0.04
N PHE A 256 -6.22 18.93 -0.26
CA PHE A 256 -7.24 17.93 0.06
C PHE A 256 -6.69 16.87 1.02
N ASP A 257 -7.35 16.67 2.15
CA ASP A 257 -7.04 15.55 3.05
C ASP A 257 -7.38 14.21 2.41
N ARG A 258 -8.36 14.20 1.49
CA ARG A 258 -8.83 13.03 0.74
C ARG A 258 -9.55 13.47 -0.53
N ILE A 259 -9.48 12.65 -1.57
CA ILE A 259 -10.33 12.79 -2.76
C ILE A 259 -11.56 11.91 -2.55
N GLU A 260 -12.75 12.52 -2.48
CA GLU A 260 -14.01 11.79 -2.35
C GLU A 260 -14.48 11.27 -3.72
N VAL A 261 -14.68 9.97 -3.83
CA VAL A 261 -15.08 9.29 -5.07
C VAL A 261 -16.55 8.90 -5.00
N ASN A 262 -17.34 9.39 -5.95
CA ASN A 262 -18.76 9.10 -6.06
C ASN A 262 -19.03 8.25 -7.31
N VAL A 263 -20.08 7.43 -7.29
CA VAL A 263 -20.66 6.86 -8.51
C VAL A 263 -22.04 7.47 -8.69
N VAL A 264 -22.22 8.27 -9.74
CA VAL A 264 -23.44 9.05 -9.97
C VAL A 264 -24.34 8.44 -11.04
N GLY A 265 -23.80 7.57 -11.89
CA GLY A 265 -24.53 7.02 -13.02
C GLY A 265 -24.08 5.63 -13.44
N TRP A 266 -24.97 4.91 -14.11
CA TRP A 266 -24.77 3.59 -14.69
C TRP A 266 -25.37 3.54 -16.09
N ALA A 267 -24.57 3.17 -17.08
CA ALA A 267 -25.01 2.86 -18.43
C ALA A 267 -25.00 1.36 -18.67
N ALA A 268 -26.04 0.82 -19.31
CA ALA A 268 -26.14 -0.61 -19.64
C ALA A 268 -26.93 -0.85 -20.93
N TYR A 269 -26.76 -2.05 -21.51
CA TYR A 269 -27.52 -2.49 -22.68
C TYR A 269 -29.02 -2.61 -22.41
N ASP A 270 -29.36 -3.18 -21.26
CA ASP A 270 -30.73 -3.48 -20.85
C ASP A 270 -30.90 -3.17 -19.37
N ARG A 271 -32.07 -2.64 -19.01
CA ARG A 271 -32.43 -2.32 -17.63
C ARG A 271 -32.51 -3.56 -16.75
N ASP A 272 -32.86 -4.71 -17.33
CA ASP A 272 -33.02 -5.99 -16.64
C ASP A 272 -31.66 -6.56 -16.16
N LEU A 273 -30.54 -6.08 -16.72
CA LEU A 273 -29.21 -6.42 -16.22
C LEU A 273 -28.92 -5.78 -14.87
N LEU A 274 -29.56 -4.65 -14.55
CA LEU A 274 -29.32 -3.87 -13.33
C LEU A 274 -30.31 -4.29 -12.24
N GLN A 275 -29.91 -5.18 -11.34
CA GLN A 275 -30.79 -5.77 -10.33
C GLN A 275 -30.95 -4.89 -9.08
N TRP A 276 -31.41 -3.66 -9.30
CA TRP A 276 -31.88 -2.72 -8.29
C TRP A 276 -32.98 -1.84 -8.91
N SER A 277 -33.69 -1.08 -8.08
CA SER A 277 -34.74 -0.14 -8.53
C SER A 277 -34.77 1.17 -7.75
N ASP A 278 -33.78 1.39 -6.87
CA ASP A 278 -33.60 2.67 -6.19
C ASP A 278 -33.08 3.75 -7.16
N ASP A 279 -33.08 4.99 -6.69
CA ASP A 279 -32.65 6.19 -7.42
C ASP A 279 -31.27 6.69 -6.97
N SER A 280 -30.45 5.82 -6.37
CA SER A 280 -29.14 6.22 -5.84
C SER A 280 -28.20 6.72 -6.93
N VAL A 281 -28.35 6.21 -8.15
CA VAL A 281 -27.56 6.53 -9.34
C VAL A 281 -28.49 6.71 -10.55
N ASP A 282 -28.08 7.56 -11.48
CA ASP A 282 -28.79 7.73 -12.75
C ASP A 282 -28.58 6.50 -13.62
N VAL A 283 -29.60 6.10 -14.38
CA VAL A 283 -29.56 4.89 -15.20
C VAL A 283 -29.79 5.27 -16.66
N TYR A 284 -28.80 4.99 -17.50
CA TYR A 284 -28.79 5.26 -18.93
C TYR A 284 -28.89 3.93 -19.69
N ILE A 285 -29.93 3.74 -20.50
CA ILE A 285 -30.18 2.46 -21.20
C ILE A 285 -30.33 2.71 -22.70
N GLY A 286 -29.70 1.85 -23.50
CA GLY A 286 -29.94 1.75 -24.94
C GLY A 286 -29.19 2.75 -25.83
N ASP A 287 -28.49 3.75 -25.27
CA ASP A 287 -27.49 4.52 -26.04
C ASP A 287 -26.21 3.69 -26.19
N ILE A 288 -26.05 3.06 -27.36
CA ILE A 288 -24.90 2.21 -27.68
C ILE A 288 -24.09 2.89 -28.78
N ARG A 289 -22.86 3.29 -28.44
CA ARG A 289 -21.89 3.87 -29.37
C ARG A 289 -20.54 3.26 -29.09
N GLU A 290 -19.69 3.12 -30.11
CA GLU A 290 -18.37 2.48 -29.97
C GLU A 290 -18.46 1.08 -29.34
N ASP A 291 -19.53 0.36 -29.68
CA ASP A 291 -19.85 -0.99 -29.20
C ASP A 291 -19.91 -1.11 -27.66
N ALA A 292 -20.31 -0.03 -26.96
CA ALA A 292 -20.50 -0.03 -25.52
C ALA A 292 -21.66 0.89 -25.08
N PRO A 293 -22.33 0.60 -23.94
CA PRO A 293 -23.34 1.49 -23.37
C PRO A 293 -22.73 2.81 -22.93
N GLN A 294 -23.44 3.91 -23.16
CA GLN A 294 -22.95 5.27 -22.96
C GLN A 294 -23.64 5.94 -21.77
N CYS A 295 -22.85 6.65 -20.98
CA CYS A 295 -23.38 7.63 -20.06
C CYS A 295 -23.76 8.91 -20.84
N ALA A 296 -24.68 9.70 -20.29
CA ALA A 296 -25.10 10.97 -20.88
C ALA A 296 -23.91 11.94 -21.08
N GLU A 297 -23.59 12.29 -22.33
CA GLU A 297 -22.49 13.21 -22.63
C GLU A 297 -22.73 14.59 -22.01
N GLU A 298 -23.98 15.02 -21.95
CA GLU A 298 -24.41 16.25 -21.30
C GLU A 298 -24.04 16.35 -19.81
N CYS A 299 -23.73 15.21 -19.18
CA CYS A 299 -23.27 15.10 -17.80
C CYS A 299 -21.75 14.87 -17.68
N GLY A 300 -21.02 14.61 -18.77
CA GLY A 300 -19.61 14.27 -18.72
C GLY A 300 -18.70 15.50 -18.78
N ARG A 301 -17.78 15.64 -17.81
CA ARG A 301 -16.78 16.72 -17.79
C ARG A 301 -15.90 16.74 -19.04
N PHE A 302 -15.57 15.56 -19.60
CA PHE A 302 -14.81 15.47 -20.85
C PHE A 302 -15.42 16.34 -21.97
N PHE A 303 -16.76 16.39 -22.04
CA PHE A 303 -17.51 17.18 -23.03
C PHE A 303 -17.81 18.61 -22.55
N HIS A 304 -17.87 18.83 -21.23
CA HIS A 304 -18.26 20.08 -20.59
C HIS A 304 -17.18 20.61 -19.63
N GLN A 305 -15.97 20.84 -20.15
CA GLN A 305 -14.85 21.40 -19.38
C GLN A 305 -15.07 22.88 -18.99
N ASP A 306 -16.08 23.53 -19.57
CA ASP A 306 -16.56 24.85 -19.18
C ASP A 306 -17.40 24.84 -17.88
N GLY A 307 -17.68 23.64 -17.34
CA GLY A 307 -18.50 23.45 -16.15
C GLY A 307 -20.00 23.64 -16.39
N ASN A 308 -20.44 23.72 -17.65
CA ASN A 308 -21.84 23.96 -17.98
C ASN A 308 -22.62 22.65 -18.12
N TYR A 309 -23.11 22.14 -16.99
CA TYR A 309 -23.97 20.95 -16.92
C TYR A 309 -25.47 21.28 -16.97
N SER A 310 -25.87 22.41 -17.58
CA SER A 310 -27.29 22.81 -17.66
C SER A 310 -28.16 21.84 -18.47
N GLN A 311 -27.55 21.06 -19.35
CA GLN A 311 -28.22 20.02 -20.14
C GLN A 311 -28.22 18.66 -19.44
N CYS A 312 -27.39 18.45 -18.41
CA CYS A 312 -27.41 17.21 -17.63
C CYS A 312 -28.76 17.09 -16.91
N PRO A 313 -29.53 16.00 -17.08
CA PRO A 313 -30.87 15.87 -16.48
C PRO A 313 -30.88 16.05 -14.96
N GLY A 314 -29.84 15.58 -14.27
CA GLY A 314 -29.64 15.74 -12.84
C GLY A 314 -28.87 17.01 -12.44
N GLY A 315 -28.55 17.87 -13.41
CA GLY A 315 -27.75 19.07 -13.25
C GLY A 315 -26.31 18.80 -12.80
N ALA A 316 -25.62 19.85 -12.35
CA ALA A 316 -24.23 19.76 -11.93
C ALA A 316 -24.01 18.78 -10.76
N ALA A 317 -25.01 18.48 -9.92
CA ALA A 317 -24.86 17.49 -8.85
C ALA A 317 -24.75 16.04 -9.35
N ARG A 318 -25.09 15.80 -10.62
CA ARG A 318 -25.12 14.47 -11.26
C ARG A 318 -24.18 14.37 -12.46
N HIS A 319 -23.30 15.36 -12.64
CA HIS A 319 -22.21 15.27 -13.60
C HIS A 319 -21.21 14.19 -13.18
N TYR A 320 -20.47 13.65 -14.15
CA TYR A 320 -19.35 12.75 -13.91
C TYR A 320 -18.07 13.30 -14.54
N ASP A 321 -16.95 13.06 -13.87
CA ASP A 321 -15.61 13.41 -14.31
C ASP A 321 -14.96 12.27 -15.09
N GLN A 322 -15.23 11.03 -14.64
CA GLN A 322 -14.60 9.81 -15.12
C GLN A 322 -15.66 8.79 -15.54
N SER A 323 -15.34 7.99 -16.55
CA SER A 323 -16.16 6.83 -16.95
C SER A 323 -15.43 5.52 -16.64
N LEU A 324 -16.08 4.60 -15.92
CA LEU A 324 -15.53 3.26 -15.69
C LEU A 324 -16.19 2.28 -16.66
N TRP A 325 -15.46 1.82 -17.66
CA TRP A 325 -15.95 0.85 -18.64
C TRP A 325 -15.57 -0.55 -18.18
N LEU A 326 -16.57 -1.33 -17.84
CA LEU A 326 -16.42 -2.73 -17.49
C LEU A 326 -16.85 -3.56 -18.70
N THR A 327 -15.90 -3.85 -19.59
CA THR A 327 -16.11 -4.55 -20.86
C THR A 327 -15.95 -6.05 -20.68
N GLN A 328 -17.00 -6.81 -20.99
CA GLN A 328 -17.01 -8.26 -20.92
C GLN A 328 -15.95 -8.88 -21.85
N GLY A 329 -15.15 -9.81 -21.31
CA GLY A 329 -14.15 -10.54 -22.07
C GLY A 329 -12.92 -9.74 -22.52
N MET A 330 -12.82 -8.45 -22.14
CA MET A 330 -11.64 -7.65 -22.43
C MET A 330 -10.45 -8.09 -21.57
N GLY A 331 -9.30 -8.28 -22.21
CA GLY A 331 -8.00 -8.41 -21.53
C GLY A 331 -7.27 -7.07 -21.47
N GLY A 332 -6.51 -6.84 -20.39
CA GLY A 332 -5.77 -5.59 -20.18
C GLY A 332 -6.65 -4.43 -19.69
N GLY A 333 -6.10 -3.22 -19.83
CA GLY A 333 -6.77 -1.98 -19.48
C GLY A 333 -6.40 -0.85 -20.44
N ALA A 334 -7.15 0.24 -20.34
CA ALA A 334 -6.81 1.52 -20.93
C ALA A 334 -7.36 2.63 -20.02
N GLY A 335 -6.64 3.74 -19.92
CA GLY A 335 -6.95 4.81 -18.98
C GLY A 335 -6.51 6.16 -19.51
N GLY A 336 -7.09 7.20 -18.94
CA GLY A 336 -6.74 8.57 -19.26
C GLY A 336 -7.64 9.56 -18.56
N ASP A 337 -7.75 10.75 -19.15
CA ASP A 337 -8.53 11.86 -18.64
C ASP A 337 -10.06 11.61 -18.69
N TRP A 338 -10.52 10.67 -19.50
CA TRP A 338 -11.94 10.32 -19.68
C TRP A 338 -12.43 9.21 -18.75
N GLY A 339 -11.53 8.48 -18.09
CA GLY A 339 -11.92 7.25 -17.40
C GLY A 339 -10.89 6.12 -17.44
N GLN A 340 -11.38 4.95 -17.08
CA GLN A 340 -10.66 3.69 -17.20
C GLN A 340 -11.56 2.65 -17.87
N ARG A 341 -10.99 1.80 -18.70
CA ARG A 341 -11.62 0.66 -19.35
C ARG A 341 -10.84 -0.60 -19.07
N MET A 342 -11.53 -1.67 -18.68
CA MET A 342 -10.92 -2.98 -18.44
C MET A 342 -11.95 -4.10 -18.48
N GLY A 343 -11.46 -5.33 -18.36
CA GLY A 343 -12.29 -6.54 -18.25
C GLY A 343 -13.30 -6.45 -17.11
N GLN A 344 -14.59 -6.62 -17.43
CA GLN A 344 -15.66 -6.68 -16.43
C GLN A 344 -15.42 -7.79 -15.41
N GLU A 345 -15.07 -8.99 -15.89
CA GLU A 345 -14.80 -10.15 -15.06
C GLU A 345 -13.55 -9.93 -14.20
N TYR A 346 -12.51 -9.31 -14.76
CA TYR A 346 -11.29 -8.98 -14.05
C TYR A 346 -11.57 -8.06 -12.86
N PHE A 347 -12.25 -6.94 -13.10
CA PHE A 347 -12.54 -5.96 -12.03
C PHE A 347 -13.45 -6.56 -10.95
N VAL A 348 -14.55 -7.21 -11.36
CA VAL A 348 -15.54 -7.76 -10.42
C VAL A 348 -14.96 -8.91 -9.59
N ASN A 349 -14.15 -9.78 -10.19
CA ASN A 349 -13.49 -10.86 -9.45
C ASN A 349 -12.42 -10.34 -8.47
N ALA A 350 -11.92 -9.11 -8.67
CA ALA A 350 -10.93 -8.47 -7.82
C ALA A 350 -11.52 -7.53 -6.75
N LEU A 351 -12.85 -7.47 -6.59
CA LEU A 351 -13.49 -6.61 -5.58
C LEU A 351 -13.08 -6.94 -4.13
N ASP A 352 -12.72 -8.19 -3.84
CA ASP A 352 -12.23 -8.63 -2.53
C ASP A 352 -10.70 -8.52 -2.39
N SER A 353 -9.99 -8.26 -3.49
CA SER A 353 -8.55 -8.04 -3.45
C SER A 353 -8.26 -6.71 -2.76
N ALA A 354 -7.10 -6.61 -2.08
CA ALA A 354 -6.63 -5.34 -1.54
C ALA A 354 -6.59 -4.27 -2.64
N GLN A 355 -6.21 -4.66 -3.86
CA GLN A 355 -6.06 -3.75 -4.98
C GLN A 355 -6.37 -4.40 -6.31
N ILE A 356 -6.69 -3.56 -7.28
CA ILE A 356 -6.95 -3.92 -8.67
C ILE A 356 -5.81 -3.32 -9.50
N HIS A 357 -4.77 -4.12 -9.75
CA HIS A 357 -3.54 -3.69 -10.41
C HIS A 357 -3.80 -2.89 -11.70
N ILE A 358 -4.59 -3.43 -12.64
CA ILE A 358 -4.84 -2.74 -13.91
C ILE A 358 -5.52 -1.40 -13.65
N TYR A 359 -6.53 -1.37 -12.77
CA TYR A 359 -7.20 -0.11 -12.44
C TYR A 359 -6.25 0.94 -11.85
N LEU A 360 -5.35 0.54 -10.94
CA LEU A 360 -4.39 1.48 -10.35
C LEU A 360 -3.38 2.01 -11.38
N HIS A 361 -2.97 1.19 -12.35
CA HIS A 361 -2.15 1.62 -13.49
C HIS A 361 -2.91 2.63 -14.36
N GLU A 362 -4.13 2.28 -14.79
CA GLU A 362 -4.96 3.16 -15.64
C GLU A 362 -5.34 4.48 -14.93
N LEU A 363 -5.51 4.44 -13.60
CA LEU A 363 -5.74 5.63 -12.78
C LEU A 363 -4.50 6.55 -12.77
N GLY A 364 -3.29 6.01 -12.88
CA GLY A 364 -2.09 6.82 -13.02
C GLY A 364 -2.11 7.71 -14.27
N HIS A 365 -2.57 7.17 -15.40
CA HIS A 365 -2.73 7.95 -16.65
C HIS A 365 -3.77 9.06 -16.52
N THR A 366 -4.82 8.87 -15.71
CA THR A 366 -5.75 9.96 -15.39
C THR A 366 -5.03 11.15 -14.79
N PHE A 367 -3.98 10.93 -13.99
CA PHE A 367 -3.16 11.98 -13.39
C PHE A 367 -1.87 12.30 -14.19
N GLY A 368 -1.85 11.92 -15.48
CA GLY A 368 -0.76 12.27 -16.39
C GLY A 368 0.50 11.43 -16.21
N LEU A 369 0.50 10.41 -15.36
CA LEU A 369 1.68 9.56 -15.23
C LEU A 369 1.92 8.77 -16.52
N ASP A 370 3.17 8.75 -16.96
CA ASP A 370 3.60 8.07 -18.19
C ASP A 370 3.32 6.58 -18.18
N ASP A 371 3.17 6.02 -19.38
CA ASP A 371 3.30 4.59 -19.60
C ASP A 371 4.74 4.26 -20.03
N PHE A 372 5.29 3.16 -19.52
CA PHE A 372 6.70 2.82 -19.65
C PHE A 372 6.91 1.50 -20.41
N TYR A 373 6.39 1.45 -21.64
CA TYR A 373 6.54 0.27 -22.52
C TYR A 373 7.88 0.20 -23.25
N ASP A 374 8.37 1.33 -23.73
CA ASP A 374 9.51 1.44 -24.64
C ASP A 374 10.76 2.05 -24.01
N TRP A 375 10.64 2.54 -22.77
CA TRP A 375 11.76 3.06 -22.02
C TRP A 375 11.62 2.80 -20.51
N THR A 376 12.67 3.06 -19.74
CA THR A 376 12.65 2.90 -18.28
C THR A 376 13.63 3.90 -17.67
N PRO A 377 13.23 4.67 -16.64
CA PRO A 377 14.11 5.59 -15.94
C PRO A 377 15.31 4.87 -15.31
N THR A 378 16.45 5.57 -15.26
CA THR A 378 17.72 5.05 -14.79
C THR A 378 17.60 4.47 -13.38
N GLY A 379 17.97 3.19 -13.26
CA GLY A 379 18.02 2.49 -11.97
C GLY A 379 16.66 2.14 -11.38
N GLN A 380 15.56 2.35 -12.11
CA GLN A 380 14.22 1.92 -11.72
C GLN A 380 13.83 0.67 -12.53
N CYS A 381 13.10 -0.25 -11.92
CA CYS A 381 12.71 -1.47 -12.63
C CYS A 381 11.34 -2.05 -12.29
N CYS A 382 10.75 -1.69 -11.16
CA CYS A 382 9.47 -2.23 -10.75
C CYS A 382 8.63 -1.13 -10.12
N PHE A 383 7.64 -0.67 -10.84
CA PHE A 383 6.71 0.37 -10.42
C PHE A 383 5.42 0.23 -11.25
N ILE A 384 4.28 0.61 -10.71
CA ILE A 384 2.99 0.24 -11.28
C ILE A 384 2.78 0.83 -12.67
N MET A 385 3.32 2.02 -12.93
CA MET A 385 3.23 2.68 -14.24
C MET A 385 4.08 2.00 -15.32
N LYS A 386 4.99 1.10 -14.95
CA LYS A 386 5.60 0.17 -15.88
C LYS A 386 4.78 -1.12 -15.88
N ALA A 387 3.83 -1.20 -16.82
CA ALA A 387 2.82 -2.24 -16.88
C ALA A 387 3.39 -3.65 -16.66
N GLY A 388 2.82 -4.38 -15.70
CA GLY A 388 3.23 -5.75 -15.38
C GLY A 388 4.52 -5.88 -14.56
N SER A 389 5.24 -4.79 -14.26
CA SER A 389 6.46 -4.83 -13.44
C SER A 389 6.19 -4.75 -11.93
N SER A 390 5.03 -4.21 -11.53
CA SER A 390 4.53 -4.19 -10.16
C SER A 390 3.02 -4.32 -10.17
N SER A 391 2.44 -5.05 -9.22
CA SER A 391 0.99 -5.08 -9.00
C SER A 391 0.51 -4.00 -8.02
N THR A 392 1.46 -3.27 -7.41
CA THR A 392 1.22 -2.26 -6.37
C THR A 392 1.88 -0.93 -6.67
N ILE A 393 1.28 0.16 -6.19
CA ILE A 393 1.91 1.47 -6.15
C ILE A 393 3.17 1.34 -5.30
N THR A 394 4.31 1.73 -5.88
CA THR A 394 5.62 1.69 -5.23
C THR A 394 6.02 3.08 -4.76
N ALA A 395 7.14 3.17 -4.05
CA ALA A 395 7.71 4.46 -3.68
C ALA A 395 8.04 5.34 -4.90
N PHE A 396 8.49 4.74 -6.01
CA PHE A 396 8.80 5.51 -7.22
C PHE A 396 7.52 6.11 -7.83
N ASP A 397 6.43 5.33 -7.90
CA ASP A 397 5.11 5.82 -8.33
C ASP A 397 4.62 7.00 -7.48
N GLN A 398 4.72 6.89 -6.16
CA GLN A 398 4.34 7.96 -5.24
C GLN A 398 5.15 9.24 -5.47
N TRP A 399 6.45 9.10 -5.72
CA TRP A 399 7.31 10.24 -6.03
C TRP A 399 7.06 10.83 -7.40
N MET A 400 6.68 10.04 -8.41
CA MET A 400 6.23 10.55 -9.71
C MET A 400 4.95 11.39 -9.54
N LEU A 401 3.97 10.91 -8.76
CA LEU A 401 2.75 11.67 -8.46
C LEU A 401 3.05 13.00 -7.75
N ARG A 402 3.97 12.95 -6.76
CA ARG A 402 4.45 14.15 -6.07
C ARG A 402 5.14 15.14 -7.00
N ASP A 403 5.95 14.63 -7.93
CA ASP A 403 6.69 15.48 -8.86
C ASP A 403 5.76 16.22 -9.81
N TRP A 404 4.76 15.51 -10.34
CA TRP A 404 3.66 16.11 -11.10
C TRP A 404 2.98 17.24 -10.32
N TRP A 405 2.59 17.01 -9.06
CA TRP A 405 2.01 18.08 -8.24
C TRP A 405 2.96 19.26 -8.06
N ARG A 406 4.23 19.03 -7.76
CA ARG A 406 5.24 20.09 -7.59
C ARG A 406 5.35 21.00 -8.81
N HIS A 407 5.26 20.43 -10.00
CA HIS A 407 5.32 21.18 -11.25
C HIS A 407 3.99 21.86 -11.62
N LEU A 408 2.85 21.27 -11.23
CA LEU A 408 1.53 21.79 -11.58
C LEU A 408 0.92 22.75 -10.56
N LYS A 409 1.27 22.69 -9.27
CA LYS A 409 0.55 23.37 -8.17
C LYS A 409 0.31 24.86 -8.39
N SER A 410 1.30 25.56 -8.97
CA SER A 410 1.21 27.00 -9.27
C SER A 410 0.10 27.36 -10.24
N ARG A 411 -0.29 26.44 -11.13
CA ARG A 411 -1.46 26.57 -12.02
C ARG A 411 -2.75 26.76 -11.25
N TYR A 412 -2.84 26.16 -10.07
CA TYR A 412 -4.03 26.17 -9.22
C TYR A 412 -3.94 27.19 -8.08
N GLY A 413 -2.88 28.01 -8.06
CA GLY A 413 -2.69 29.07 -7.08
C GLY A 413 -2.04 28.62 -5.77
N TYR A 414 -1.33 27.49 -5.78
CA TYR A 414 -0.53 26.98 -4.66
C TYR A 414 0.97 27.16 -4.92
#